data_AF-A0A6J4YAJ2-F1
#
_entry.id   AF-A0A6J4YAJ2-F1
#
_cell.length_a   1.000
_cell.length_b   1.000
_cell.length_c   1.000
_cell.angle_alpha   90.00
_cell.angle_beta   90.00
_cell.angle_gamma   90.00
#
_symmetry.space_group_name_H-M   'P 1'
#
loop_
_entity.id
_entity.type
_entity.pdbx_description
1 polymer ?
#
loop_
_entity_poly.entity_id
_entity_poly.type
_entity_poly.pdbx_seq_one_letter_code
_entity_poly.pdbx_strand_id
1 'polypeptide(L)'
;MKLKKIPKIDSIQELARFWDTHDLTDFEDDLQEVTEPIFRREALIRIRLPQNKLEDIKVIAKSRGIEYTELIQQWVTEKAEAP
;
A
#
# COMPACT_ATOMS: atom_id res chain seq x y z
N MET A 1 5.62 -38.04 -1.59
CA MET A 1 6.48 -37.03 -0.93
C MET A 1 5.93 -36.77 0.46
N LYS A 2 6.77 -36.44 1.45
CA LYS A 2 6.28 -36.17 2.82
C LYS A 2 5.59 -34.80 2.83
N LEU A 3 4.29 -34.80 3.06
CA LEU A 3 3.48 -33.59 3.24
C LEU A 3 3.94 -32.91 4.54
N LYS A 4 4.65 -31.78 4.44
CA LYS A 4 4.99 -30.96 5.59
C LYS A 4 3.88 -29.92 5.79
N LYS A 5 3.56 -29.61 7.05
CA LYS A 5 2.58 -28.57 7.41
C LYS A 5 3.29 -27.38 8.03
N ILE A 6 2.77 -26.18 7.76
CA ILE A 6 3.28 -24.96 8.34
C ILE A 6 2.96 -24.97 9.85
N PRO A 7 3.97 -24.86 10.74
CA PRO A 7 3.74 -24.87 12.17
C PRO A 7 3.04 -23.58 12.64
N LYS A 8 2.30 -23.67 13.74
CA LYS A 8 1.78 -22.47 14.42
C LYS A 8 2.90 -21.85 15.24
N ILE A 9 3.32 -20.64 14.87
CA ILE A 9 4.37 -19.87 15.53
C ILE A 9 3.79 -18.51 15.92
N ASP A 10 3.83 -18.19 17.21
CA ASP A 10 3.24 -16.96 17.76
C ASP A 10 4.23 -15.78 17.80
N SER A 11 5.50 -16.02 17.46
CA SER A 11 6.58 -15.03 17.47
C SER A 11 7.08 -14.70 16.05
N ILE A 12 7.16 -13.41 15.74
CA ILE A 12 7.68 -12.93 14.45
C ILE A 12 9.14 -13.37 14.26
N GLN A 13 9.96 -13.30 15.30
CA GLN A 13 11.38 -13.67 15.23
C GLN A 13 11.57 -15.17 14.97
N GLU A 14 10.72 -16.00 15.55
CA GLU A 14 10.75 -17.46 15.33
C GLU A 14 10.27 -17.81 13.92
N LEU A 15 9.24 -17.13 13.44
CA LEU A 15 8.72 -17.30 12.08
C LEU A 15 9.78 -16.94 11.03
N ALA A 16 10.51 -15.84 11.23
CA ALA A 16 11.62 -15.46 10.35
C ALA A 16 12.71 -16.53 10.31
N ARG A 17 13.18 -17.01 11.48
CA ARG A 17 14.19 -18.07 11.57
C ARG A 17 13.75 -19.39 10.92
N PHE A 18 12.46 -19.71 11.03
CA PHE A 18 11.88 -20.88 10.38
C PHE A 18 12.05 -20.78 8.86
N TRP A 19 11.65 -19.65 8.26
CA TRP A 19 11.76 -19.44 6.81
C TRP A 19 13.20 -19.22 6.32
N ASP A 20 14.12 -18.78 7.17
CA ASP A 20 15.56 -18.71 6.83
C ASP A 20 16.18 -20.11 6.64
N THR A 21 15.56 -21.15 7.20
CA THR A 21 16.13 -22.51 7.26
C THR A 21 15.33 -23.57 6.51
N HIS A 22 14.13 -23.23 6.05
CA HIS A 22 13.23 -24.14 5.36
C HIS A 22 12.90 -23.63 3.96
N ASP A 23 12.85 -24.54 2.98
CA ASP A 23 12.39 -24.20 1.64
C ASP A 23 10.87 -24.00 1.63
N LEU A 24 10.40 -22.96 0.96
CA LEU A 24 8.98 -22.69 0.80
C LEU A 24 8.27 -23.77 -0.02
N THR A 25 8.95 -24.36 -1.01
CA THR A 25 8.34 -25.37 -1.90
C THR A 25 7.96 -26.67 -1.15
N ASP A 26 8.55 -26.90 0.03
CA ASP A 26 8.22 -28.05 0.87
C ASP A 26 6.79 -27.98 1.46
N PHE A 27 6.14 -26.82 1.38
CA PHE A 27 4.84 -26.53 1.99
C PHE A 27 3.77 -26.16 0.94
N GLU A 28 3.99 -26.40 -0.35
CA GLU A 28 3.07 -26.01 -1.44
C GLU A 28 1.60 -26.40 -1.19
N ASP A 29 1.36 -27.60 -0.65
CA ASP A 29 0.01 -28.11 -0.35
C ASP A 29 -0.71 -27.37 0.80
N ASP A 30 0.01 -26.58 1.60
CA ASP A 30 -0.51 -25.79 2.73
C ASP A 30 -0.53 -24.28 2.42
N LEU A 31 -0.12 -23.87 1.21
CA LEU A 31 -0.16 -22.50 0.74
C LEU A 31 -1.48 -22.20 0.01
N GLN A 32 -1.95 -20.96 0.13
CA GLN A 32 -3.08 -20.45 -0.62
C GLN A 32 -2.61 -19.38 -1.60
N GLU A 33 -2.99 -19.51 -2.87
CA GLU A 33 -2.76 -18.48 -3.88
C GLU A 33 -3.58 -17.22 -3.55
N VAL A 34 -2.92 -16.06 -3.51
CA VAL A 34 -3.57 -14.77 -3.33
C VAL A 34 -3.62 -14.07 -4.68
N THR A 35 -4.83 -13.90 -5.23
CA THR A 35 -5.06 -13.25 -6.52
C THR A 35 -5.07 -11.74 -6.43
N GLU A 36 -5.37 -11.18 -5.25
CA GLU A 36 -5.35 -9.74 -5.05
C GLU A 36 -3.91 -9.22 -4.90
N PRO A 37 -3.56 -8.11 -5.56
CA PRO A 37 -2.26 -7.48 -5.36
C PRO A 37 -2.16 -6.94 -3.93
N ILE A 38 -1.37 -7.62 -3.10
CA ILE A 38 -1.07 -7.22 -1.71
C ILE A 38 -0.22 -5.93 -1.71
N PHE A 39 0.62 -5.74 -2.72
CA PHE A 39 1.42 -4.52 -2.92
C PHE A 39 0.78 -3.62 -3.98
N ARG A 40 -0.02 -2.64 -3.55
CA ARG A 40 -0.52 -1.58 -4.44
C ARG A 40 0.56 -0.51 -4.59
N ARG A 41 1.10 -0.36 -5.80
CA ARG A 41 1.97 0.77 -6.14
C ARG A 41 1.11 2.00 -6.40
N GLU A 42 1.46 3.11 -5.76
CA GLU A 42 0.84 4.40 -6.08
C GLU A 42 1.25 4.86 -7.48
N ALA A 43 0.29 5.37 -8.25
CA ALA A 43 0.55 5.98 -9.55
C ALA A 43 0.93 7.45 -9.35
N LEU A 44 2.08 7.87 -9.88
CA LEU A 44 2.54 9.25 -9.80
C LEU A 44 2.20 9.99 -11.09
N ILE A 45 1.45 11.09 -10.98
CA ILE A 45 1.13 11.99 -12.09
C ILE A 45 1.84 13.33 -11.90
N ARG A 46 2.31 13.93 -13.00
CA ARG A 46 2.84 15.30 -13.03
C ARG A 46 1.90 16.17 -13.86
N ILE A 47 1.24 17.12 -13.20
CA ILE A 47 0.31 18.07 -13.83
C ILE A 47 0.92 19.47 -13.82
N ARG A 48 0.72 20.23 -14.90
CA ARG A 48 1.09 21.65 -14.94
C ARG A 48 -0.11 22.47 -14.47
N LEU A 49 0.09 23.30 -13.45
CA LEU A 49 -0.91 24.23 -12.96
C LEU A 49 -0.41 25.68 -13.14
N PRO A 50 -1.30 26.62 -13.51
CA PRO A 50 -0.97 28.04 -13.44
C PRO A 50 -0.52 28.43 -12.03
N GLN A 51 0.50 29.29 -11.93
CA GLN A 51 1.11 29.64 -10.64
C GLN A 51 0.09 30.24 -9.65
N ASN A 52 -0.81 31.10 -10.12
CA ASN A 52 -1.85 31.69 -9.29
C ASN A 52 -2.77 30.63 -8.67
N LYS A 53 -3.11 29.57 -9.41
CA LYS A 53 -3.93 28.47 -8.90
C LYS A 53 -3.21 27.67 -7.83
N LEU A 54 -1.92 27.41 -8.00
CA LEU A 54 -1.15 26.71 -6.97
C LEU A 54 -1.11 27.52 -5.66
N GLU A 55 -0.95 28.84 -5.74
CA GLU A 55 -0.95 29.71 -4.56
C GLU A 55 -2.33 29.74 -3.87
N ASP A 56 -3.42 29.83 -4.64
CA ASP A 56 -4.79 29.72 -4.08
C ASP A 56 -4.97 28.42 -3.29
N ILE A 57 -4.48 27.29 -3.82
CA ILE A 57 -4.57 25.97 -3.17
C ILE A 57 -3.76 25.95 -1.88
N LYS A 58 -2.54 26.51 -1.87
CA LYS A 58 -1.72 26.58 -0.65
C LYS A 58 -2.38 27.41 0.44
N VAL A 59 -3.05 28.51 0.09
CA VAL A 59 -3.80 29.33 1.06
C VAL A 59 -4.95 28.51 1.66
N ILE A 60 -5.70 27.78 0.83
CA ILE A 60 -6.80 26.91 1.30
C ILE A 60 -6.25 25.80 2.21
N ALA A 61 -5.20 25.11 1.80
CA ALA A 61 -4.56 24.03 2.57
C ALA A 61 -4.08 24.53 3.94
N LYS A 62 -3.40 25.68 3.98
CA LYS A 62 -2.95 26.32 5.21
C LYS A 62 -4.12 26.66 6.14
N SER A 63 -5.24 27.16 5.60
CA SER A 63 -6.44 27.47 6.39
C SER A 63 -7.07 26.22 7.03
N ARG A 64 -6.87 25.05 6.41
CA ARG A 64 -7.33 23.73 6.89
C ARG A 64 -6.29 23.00 7.74
N GLY A 65 -5.07 23.53 7.87
CA GLY A 65 -3.98 22.89 8.62
C GLY A 65 -3.42 21.61 7.98
N ILE A 66 -3.56 21.46 6.65
CA ILE A 66 -3.06 20.30 5.89
C ILE A 66 -2.08 20.73 4.80
N GLU A 67 -1.31 19.79 4.28
CA GLU A 67 -0.40 20.06 3.16
C GLU A 67 -1.18 20.25 1.85
N TYR A 68 -0.67 21.10 0.95
CA TYR A 68 -1.36 21.39 -0.31
C TYR A 68 -1.46 20.17 -1.23
N THR A 69 -0.49 19.24 -1.15
CA THR A 69 -0.52 17.97 -1.88
C THR A 69 -1.62 17.03 -1.37
N GLU A 70 -1.83 17.01 -0.06
CA GLU A 70 -2.90 16.23 0.59
C GLU A 70 -4.28 16.78 0.19
N LEU A 71 -4.43 18.11 0.19
CA LEU A 71 -5.66 18.76 -0.29
C LEU A 71 -5.96 18.42 -1.75
N ILE A 72 -4.93 18.44 -2.62
CA ILE A 72 -5.09 18.05 -4.04
C ILE A 72 -5.51 16.58 -4.15
N GLN A 73 -4.88 15.69 -3.39
CA GLN A 73 -5.21 14.27 -3.38
C GLN A 73 -6.67 14.06 -2.96
N GLN A 74 -7.12 14.73 -1.89
CA GLN A 74 -8.50 14.65 -1.41
C GLN A 74 -9.49 15.09 -2.50
N TRP A 75 -9.28 16.24 -3.15
CA TRP A 75 -10.18 16.70 -4.20
C TRP A 75 -10.21 15.78 -5.43
N VAL A 76 -9.07 15.19 -5.81
CA VAL A 76 -9.02 14.24 -6.92
C VAL A 76 -9.82 12.99 -6.58
N THR A 77 -9.66 12.44 -5.37
CA THR A 77 -10.41 11.26 -4.90
C THR A 77 -11.91 11.56 -4.85
N GLU A 78 -12.31 12.69 -4.24
CA GLU A 78 -13.73 13.10 -4.16
C GLU A 78 -14.40 13.20 -5.54
N LYS A 79 -13.66 13.59 -6.58
CA LYS A 79 -14.20 13.71 -7.94
C LYS A 79 -14.10 12.43 -8.77
N ALA A 80 -13.16 11.55 -8.46
CA ALA A 80 -13.03 10.26 -9.11
C ALA A 80 -14.07 9.24 -8.59
N GLU A 81 -14.48 9.35 -7.34
CA GLU A 81 -15.45 8.46 -6.68
C GLU A 81 -16.90 8.96 -6.78
N ALA A 82 -17.12 10.19 -7.26
CA ALA A 82 -18.47 10.71 -7.50
C ALA A 82 -19.14 9.94 -8.66
N PRO A 83 -20.42 9.53 -8.52
CA PRO A 83 -21.15 8.78 -9.54
C PRO A 83 -21.44 9.59 -10.82
#